data_AF-A0A6C2DUS5-F1
#
_entry.id   AF-A0A6C2DUS5-F1
#
_cell.length_a   1.000
_cell.length_b   1.000
_cell.length_c   1.000
_cell.angle_alpha   90.00
_cell.angle_beta   90.00
_cell.angle_gamma   90.00
#
_symmetry.space_group_name_H-M   'P 1'
#
loop_
_entity.id
_entity.type
_entity.pdbx_description
1 polymer ?
#
loop_
_entity_poly.entity_id
_entity_poly.type
_entity_poly.pdbx_seq_one_letter_code
_entity_poly.pdbx_strand_id
1 'polypeptide(L)'
;MTPLQLSFLNDVAATPIDQLGKKKQAKSQQTQTILVESSCSTHRAAELLQISVSTLYRARNASKEYKYGKWIARSIGANAWNVSLQHTA
;
A
#
# COMPACT_ATOMS: atom_id res chain seq x y z
N MET A 1 40.40 49.42 28.05
CA MET A 1 40.38 49.25 26.58
C MET A 1 39.01 49.71 26.10
N THR A 2 39.02 50.75 25.25
CA THR A 2 37.89 51.51 24.69
C THR A 2 37.32 50.81 23.41
N PRO A 3 36.28 51.32 22.72
CA PRO A 3 34.87 50.89 22.86
C PRO A 3 34.25 50.61 21.46
N LEU A 4 32.91 50.73 21.32
CA LEU A 4 32.15 50.99 20.06
C LEU A 4 31.76 49.73 19.24
N GLN A 5 30.60 49.57 18.62
CA GLN A 5 29.59 50.53 18.13
C GLN A 5 28.16 50.00 18.24
N LEU A 6 27.25 50.95 18.46
CA LEU A 6 25.82 50.87 18.23
C LEU A 6 25.55 51.52 16.87
N SER A 7 24.89 50.83 15.94
CA SER A 7 24.23 51.49 14.79
C SER A 7 23.04 50.66 14.31
N PHE A 8 21.85 51.19 14.60
CA PHE A 8 20.61 50.90 13.89
C PHE A 8 20.73 51.36 12.43
N LEU A 9 20.15 50.62 11.49
CA LEU A 9 19.57 51.14 10.24
C LEU A 9 18.61 50.08 9.67
N ASN A 10 17.34 50.45 9.60
CA ASN A 10 16.30 49.80 8.81
C ASN A 10 16.72 49.76 7.33
N ASP A 11 16.42 48.67 6.62
CA ASP A 11 15.86 48.84 5.27
C ASP A 11 15.06 47.59 4.85
N VAL A 12 13.84 47.86 4.39
CA VAL A 12 12.87 46.90 3.88
C VAL A 12 13.25 46.63 2.42
N ALA A 13 13.71 45.42 2.11
CA ALA A 13 13.73 44.94 0.73
C ALA A 13 12.48 44.09 0.46
N ALA A 14 11.53 44.70 -0.24
CA ALA A 14 10.29 44.08 -0.68
C ALA A 14 10.50 43.23 -1.96
N THR A 15 10.14 41.93 -1.87
CA THR A 15 9.52 41.05 -2.91
C THR A 15 10.39 40.66 -4.15
N PRO A 16 9.97 39.75 -5.08
CA PRO A 16 8.68 39.01 -5.21
C PRO A 16 8.76 37.52 -5.75
N ILE A 17 7.58 36.88 -5.85
CA ILE A 17 7.17 35.82 -6.82
C ILE A 17 7.41 34.32 -6.52
N ASP A 18 6.29 33.60 -6.58
CA ASP A 18 6.04 32.18 -6.90
C ASP A 18 7.00 31.09 -6.39
N GLN A 19 6.44 30.18 -5.59
CA GLN A 19 6.08 28.90 -6.19
C GLN A 19 5.01 28.18 -5.37
N LEU A 20 3.83 28.16 -5.99
CA LEU A 20 2.73 27.24 -5.83
C LEU A 20 3.20 25.78 -5.67
N GLY A 21 3.58 25.40 -4.45
CA GLY A 21 3.96 24.04 -4.10
C GLY A 21 2.92 23.41 -3.18
N LYS A 22 1.71 23.18 -3.69
CA LYS A 22 0.72 22.30 -3.06
C LYS A 22 1.36 20.91 -2.89
N LYS A 23 2.12 20.67 -1.83
CA LYS A 23 2.38 19.33 -1.34
C LYS A 23 1.08 18.85 -0.71
N LYS A 24 0.14 18.46 -1.59
CA LYS A 24 -0.92 17.52 -1.24
C LYS A 24 -0.20 16.43 -0.47
N GLN A 25 -0.45 16.34 0.83
CA GLN A 25 -0.20 15.11 1.56
C GLN A 25 -0.97 14.06 0.77
N ALA A 26 -0.27 13.31 -0.09
CA ALA A 26 -0.80 12.09 -0.64
C ALA A 26 -1.03 11.24 0.61
N LYS A 27 -2.28 11.27 1.10
CA LYS A 27 -2.76 10.36 2.12
C LYS A 27 -2.56 9.00 1.48
N SER A 28 -1.42 8.37 1.77
CA SER A 28 -1.08 7.04 1.30
C SER A 28 -2.25 6.19 1.73
N GLN A 29 -3.14 5.85 0.79
CA GLN A 29 -4.26 4.96 1.06
C GLN A 29 -3.59 3.68 1.55
N GLN A 30 -3.66 3.45 2.85
CA GLN A 30 -2.93 2.39 3.49
C GLN A 30 -3.65 1.11 3.08
N THR A 31 -3.16 0.45 2.05
CA THR A 31 -3.72 -0.82 1.59
C THR A 31 -3.45 -1.86 2.66
N GLN A 32 -4.47 -2.16 3.46
CA GLN A 32 -4.40 -3.18 4.49
C GLN A 32 -4.74 -4.52 3.86
N THR A 33 -3.95 -5.54 4.15
CA THR A 33 -4.26 -6.91 3.73
C THR A 33 -4.79 -7.66 4.94
N ILE A 34 -6.08 -7.97 4.93
CA ILE A 34 -6.76 -8.71 5.99
C ILE A 34 -6.61 -10.19 5.68
N LEU A 35 -6.00 -10.94 6.59
CA LEU A 35 -5.93 -12.39 6.47
C LEU A 35 -7.29 -12.99 6.80
N VAL A 36 -7.88 -13.73 5.85
CA VAL A 36 -9.19 -14.39 6.04
C VAL A 36 -8.98 -15.82 6.48
N GLU A 37 -8.12 -16.56 5.79
CA GLU A 37 -7.75 -17.94 6.14
C GLU A 37 -6.24 -18.10 6.06
N SER A 38 -5.62 -18.54 7.15
CA SER A 38 -4.19 -18.80 7.20
C SER A 38 -3.82 -20.03 6.37
N SER A 39 -4.64 -21.08 6.43
CA SER A 39 -4.49 -22.34 5.71
C SER A 39 -5.86 -22.97 5.46
N CYS A 40 -6.22 -23.13 4.19
CA CYS A 40 -7.45 -23.79 3.78
C CYS A 40 -7.24 -24.70 2.55
N SER A 41 -8.20 -25.59 2.29
CA SER A 41 -8.15 -26.48 1.12
C SER A 41 -8.38 -25.71 -0.19
N THR A 42 -7.97 -26.28 -1.33
CA THR A 42 -8.23 -25.68 -2.65
C THR A 42 -9.73 -25.45 -2.90
N HIS A 43 -10.59 -26.36 -2.44
CA HIS A 43 -12.04 -26.19 -2.56
C HIS A 43 -12.54 -25.00 -1.74
N ARG A 44 -12.10 -24.89 -0.47
CA ARG A 44 -12.48 -23.77 0.39
C ARG A 44 -12.01 -22.42 -0.15
N ALA A 45 -10.78 -22.37 -0.65
CA ALA A 45 -10.26 -21.16 -1.30
C ALA A 45 -11.09 -20.79 -2.54
N ALA A 46 -11.50 -21.78 -3.33
CA ALA A 46 -12.33 -21.55 -4.51
C ALA A 46 -13.72 -20.97 -4.14
N GLU A 47 -14.34 -21.46 -3.06
CA GLU A 47 -15.60 -20.91 -2.52
C GLU A 47 -15.44 -19.46 -2.06
N LEU A 48 -14.38 -19.14 -1.31
CA LEU A 48 -14.12 -17.79 -0.81
C LEU A 48 -13.90 -16.79 -1.95
N LEU A 49 -13.20 -17.22 -3.00
CA LEU A 49 -12.92 -16.39 -4.16
C LEU A 49 -14.04 -16.42 -5.22
N GLN A 50 -15.04 -17.29 -5.08
CA GLN A 50 -16.11 -17.52 -6.06
C GLN A 50 -15.57 -17.88 -7.46
N ILE A 51 -14.56 -18.74 -7.51
CA ILE A 51 -13.90 -19.21 -8.74
C ILE A 51 -13.89 -20.73 -8.83
N SER A 52 -13.48 -21.28 -9.97
CA SER A 52 -13.28 -22.72 -10.10
C SER A 52 -12.02 -23.20 -9.38
N VAL A 53 -12.08 -24.41 -8.81
CA VAL A 53 -10.92 -25.11 -8.21
C VAL A 53 -9.78 -25.27 -9.24
N SER A 54 -10.12 -25.49 -10.52
CA SER A 54 -9.15 -25.63 -11.61
C SER A 54 -8.32 -24.36 -11.83
N THR A 55 -8.90 -23.18 -11.60
CA THR A 55 -8.20 -21.90 -11.68
C THR A 55 -7.09 -21.81 -10.63
N LEU A 56 -7.37 -22.27 -9.41
CA LEU A 56 -6.39 -22.34 -8.34
C LEU A 56 -5.29 -23.37 -8.64
N TYR A 57 -5.63 -24.55 -9.18
CA TYR A 57 -4.61 -25.51 -9.62
C TYR A 57 -3.68 -24.92 -10.69
N ARG A 58 -4.22 -24.17 -11.67
CA ARG A 58 -3.41 -23.49 -12.68
C ARG A 58 -2.49 -22.43 -12.05
N ALA A 59 -3.00 -21.64 -11.11
CA ALA A 59 -2.21 -20.64 -10.40
C ALA A 59 -1.07 -21.28 -9.58
N ARG A 60 -1.35 -22.39 -8.89
CA ARG A 60 -0.34 -23.18 -8.18
C ARG A 60 0.72 -23.74 -9.12
N ASN A 61 0.31 -24.34 -10.25
CA ASN A 61 1.25 -24.88 -11.23
C ASN A 61 2.13 -23.78 -11.86
N ALA A 62 1.62 -22.55 -11.92
CA ALA A 62 2.39 -21.38 -12.35
C ALA A 62 3.23 -20.75 -11.21
N SER A 63 3.18 -21.30 -9.99
CA SER A 63 3.80 -20.74 -8.78
C SER A 63 3.47 -19.27 -8.54
N LYS A 64 2.25 -18.86 -8.93
CA LYS A 64 1.77 -17.49 -8.80
C LYS A 64 0.65 -17.41 -7.78
N GLU A 65 0.62 -16.31 -7.04
CA GLU A 65 -0.55 -15.94 -6.28
C GLU A 65 -1.72 -15.62 -7.22
N TYR A 66 -2.90 -16.10 -6.88
CA TYR A 66 -4.10 -15.79 -7.63
C TYR A 66 -4.77 -14.55 -7.04
N LYS A 67 -4.95 -13.52 -7.85
CA LYS A 67 -5.62 -12.28 -7.46
C LYS A 67 -6.96 -12.17 -8.19
N TYR A 68 -8.03 -11.95 -7.45
CA TYR A 68 -9.35 -11.73 -8.02
C TYR A 68 -10.07 -10.61 -7.28
N GLY A 69 -10.18 -9.46 -7.94
CA GLY A 69 -10.62 -8.23 -7.30
C GLY A 69 -9.73 -7.90 -6.10
N LYS A 70 -10.34 -7.83 -4.92
CA LYS A 70 -9.63 -7.60 -3.65
C LYS A 70 -9.08 -8.88 -3.02
N TRP A 71 -9.45 -10.06 -3.50
CA TRP A 71 -9.00 -11.33 -2.91
C TRP A 71 -7.64 -11.74 -3.45
N ILE A 72 -6.83 -12.31 -2.57
CA ILE A 72 -5.53 -12.90 -2.88
C ILE A 72 -5.51 -14.31 -2.30
N ALA A 73 -5.23 -15.30 -3.15
CA ALA A 73 -4.98 -16.67 -2.74
C ALA A 73 -3.52 -17.05 -3.06
N ARG A 74 -2.77 -17.44 -2.03
CA ARG A 74 -1.37 -17.87 -2.15
C ARG A 74 -1.25 -19.34 -1.80
N SER A 75 -0.59 -20.12 -2.66
CA SER A 75 -0.31 -21.52 -2.35
C SER A 75 0.78 -21.60 -1.28
N ILE A 76 0.50 -22.29 -0.16
CA ILE A 76 1.45 -22.47 0.95
C ILE A 76 1.96 -23.92 1.07
N GLY A 77 1.60 -24.77 0.11
CA GLY A 77 1.99 -26.18 0.06
C GLY A 77 1.24 -26.93 -1.04
N ALA A 78 1.35 -28.26 -1.02
CA ALA A 78 0.80 -29.13 -2.06
C ALA A 78 -0.73 -28.96 -2.25
N ASN A 79 -1.49 -28.80 -1.16
CA ASN A 79 -2.95 -28.68 -1.19
C ASN A 79 -3.53 -27.58 -0.28
N ALA A 80 -2.66 -26.71 0.25
CA ALA A 80 -3.05 -25.66 1.17
C ALA A 80 -2.92 -24.27 0.53
N TRP A 81 -3.86 -23.40 0.86
CA TRP A 81 -3.96 -22.01 0.41
C TRP A 81 -4.11 -21.06 1.57
N ASN A 82 -3.40 -19.94 1.49
CA ASN A 82 -3.58 -18.76 2.30
C ASN A 82 -4.50 -17.81 1.54
N VAL A 83 -5.58 -17.33 2.16
CA VAL A 83 -6.53 -16.42 1.53
C VAL A 83 -6.58 -15.12 2.30
N SER A 84 -6.37 -14.00 1.61
CA SER A 84 -6.44 -12.66 2.17
C SER A 84 -7.25 -11.71 1.30
N LEU A 85 -7.70 -10.62 1.90
CA LEU A 85 -8.48 -9.56 1.25
C LEU A 85 -7.72 -8.24 1.36
N GLN A 86 -7.46 -7.59 0.23
CA GLN A 86 -6.96 -6.22 0.16
C GLN A 86 -8.10 -5.24 0.44
N HIS A 87 -8.00 -4.55 1.57
CA HIS A 87 -8.87 -3.47 1.96
C HIS A 87 -8.14 -2.14 1.81
N THR A 88 -8.63 -1.28 0.93
CA THR A 88 -8.19 0.12 0.81
C THR A 88 -9.06 0.96 1.75
N ALA A 89 -8.46 1.51 2.81
CA ALA A 89 -9.11 2.43 3.74
C ALA A 89 -9.13 3.88 3.21
#